data_AF-A0A1R3WGU2-F1
#
_entry.id   AF-A0A1R3WGU2-F1
#
_cell.length_a   1.000
_cell.length_b   1.000
_cell.length_c   1.000
_cell.angle_alpha   90.00
_cell.angle_beta   90.00
_cell.angle_gamma   90.00
#
_symmetry.space_group_name_H-M   'P 1'
#
loop_
_entity.id
_entity.type
_entity.pdbx_description
1 polymer ?
#
loop_
_entity_poly.entity_id
_entity_poly.type
_entity_poly.pdbx_seq_one_letter_code
_entity_poly.pdbx_strand_id
1 'polypeptide(L)'
;MMHMADTRTTLYKEVINLVSRLKAIAPHKLSGPKGLWENGMDIVDVVDIILAVEKKYSVVIPDEVPVYSIDDLVNYLQMSKAS
;
A
#
# COMPACT_ATOMS: atom_id res chain seq x y z
N MET A 1 22.77 -8.65 6.65
CA MET A 1 21.70 -7.63 6.52
C MET A 1 21.04 -7.56 5.14
N MET A 2 21.26 -8.53 4.22
CA MET A 2 20.82 -8.43 2.82
C MET A 2 19.35 -8.86 2.56
N HIS A 3 18.70 -9.61 3.48
CA HIS A 3 17.36 -10.18 3.22
C HIS A 3 16.14 -9.27 3.52
N MET A 4 16.27 -8.26 4.39
CA MET A 4 15.12 -7.38 4.73
C MET A 4 14.82 -6.35 3.63
N ALA A 5 15.84 -5.83 2.95
CA ALA A 5 15.68 -4.85 1.88
C ALA A 5 14.97 -5.45 0.65
N ASP A 6 15.30 -6.71 0.32
CA ASP A 6 14.65 -7.45 -0.77
C ASP A 6 13.17 -7.73 -0.47
N THR A 7 12.87 -8.07 0.78
CA THR A 7 11.50 -8.31 1.25
C THR A 7 10.65 -7.04 1.15
N ARG A 8 11.18 -5.89 1.60
CA ARG A 8 10.48 -4.60 1.47
C ARG A 8 10.21 -4.24 0.03
N THR A 9 11.23 -4.36 -0.82
CA THR A 9 11.14 -4.02 -2.25
C THR A 9 10.10 -4.87 -2.96
N THR A 10 10.03 -6.16 -2.61
CA THR A 10 9.04 -7.10 -3.16
C THR A 10 7.63 -6.71 -2.73
N LEU A 11 7.43 -6.47 -1.42
CA LEU A 11 6.14 -6.05 -0.88
C LEU A 11 5.67 -4.71 -1.48
N TYR A 12 6.58 -3.75 -1.62
CA TYR A 12 6.29 -2.46 -2.24
C TYR A 12 5.79 -2.61 -3.68
N LYS A 13 6.46 -3.42 -4.49
CA LYS A 13 6.03 -3.73 -5.87
C LYS A 13 4.67 -4.42 -5.89
N GLU A 14 4.42 -5.34 -4.96
CA GLU A 14 3.13 -6.03 -4.88
C GLU A 14 1.97 -5.09 -4.53
N VAL A 15 2.18 -4.18 -3.58
CA VAL A 15 1.17 -3.19 -3.17
C VAL A 15 0.93 -2.20 -4.31
N ILE A 16 1.98 -1.68 -4.97
CA ILE A 16 1.82 -0.84 -6.17
C ILE A 16 0.99 -1.54 -7.23
N ASN A 17 1.30 -2.80 -7.54
CA ASN A 17 0.58 -3.54 -8.57
C ASN A 17 -0.87 -3.81 -8.18
N LEU A 18 -1.16 -3.98 -6.88
CA LEU A 18 -2.52 -4.11 -6.38
C LEU A 18 -3.30 -2.81 -6.61
N VAL A 19 -2.78 -1.67 -6.13
CA VAL A 19 -3.44 -0.37 -6.26
C VAL A 19 -3.57 0.04 -7.72
N SER A 20 -2.54 -0.22 -8.53
CA SER A 20 -2.55 0.04 -9.97
C SER A 20 -3.70 -0.68 -10.68
N ARG A 21 -3.92 -1.96 -10.39
CA ARG A 21 -5.04 -2.72 -10.97
C ARG A 21 -6.39 -2.23 -10.46
N LEU A 22 -6.48 -1.90 -9.17
CA LEU A 22 -7.74 -1.48 -8.56
C LEU A 22 -8.21 -0.12 -9.09
N LYS A 23 -7.29 0.82 -9.27
CA LYS A 23 -7.60 2.20 -9.65
C LYS A 23 -7.30 2.54 -11.11
N ALA A 24 -6.85 1.55 -11.90
CA ALA A 24 -6.40 1.73 -13.28
C ALA A 24 -5.33 2.85 -13.43
N ILE A 25 -4.50 3.05 -12.41
CA ILE A 25 -3.40 4.01 -12.40
C ILE A 25 -2.10 3.28 -12.77
N ALA A 26 -1.30 3.87 -13.65
CA ALA A 26 -0.03 3.27 -14.04
C ALA A 26 0.95 3.16 -12.83
N PRO A 27 1.64 2.01 -12.64
CA PRO A 27 2.51 1.79 -11.47
C PRO A 27 3.55 2.88 -11.22
N HIS A 28 4.13 3.45 -12.28
CA HIS A 28 5.15 4.50 -12.18
C HIS A 28 4.64 5.82 -11.60
N LYS A 29 3.32 6.08 -11.65
CA LYS A 29 2.70 7.25 -11.02
C LYS A 29 2.58 7.07 -9.51
N LEU A 30 2.37 5.81 -9.07
CA LEU A 30 2.23 5.43 -7.67
C LEU A 30 3.58 5.27 -6.95
N SER A 31 4.67 5.05 -7.69
CA SER A 31 6.03 4.95 -7.14
C SER A 31 6.73 6.30 -6.92
N GLY A 32 6.05 7.41 -7.21
CA GLY A 32 6.60 8.76 -7.02
C GLY A 32 6.43 9.26 -5.57
N PRO A 33 6.95 10.46 -5.26
CA PRO A 33 6.83 11.06 -3.92
C PRO A 33 5.39 11.51 -3.57
N LYS A 34 4.46 11.39 -4.52
CA LYS A 34 3.08 11.82 -4.36
C LYS A 34 2.29 10.82 -3.52
N GLY A 35 1.53 11.32 -2.56
CA GLY A 35 0.53 10.55 -1.81
C GLY A 35 -0.65 10.11 -2.67
N LEU A 36 -1.57 9.35 -2.07
CA LEU A 36 -2.75 8.83 -2.74
C LEU A 36 -3.66 9.96 -3.25
N TRP A 37 -3.88 10.97 -2.41
CA TRP A 37 -4.73 12.13 -2.74
C TRP A 37 -4.13 12.97 -3.88
N GLU A 38 -2.81 13.14 -3.89
CA GLU A 38 -2.10 13.83 -4.97
C GLU A 38 -2.09 13.07 -6.30
N ASN A 39 -2.42 11.77 -6.25
CA ASN A 39 -2.67 10.93 -7.41
C ASN A 39 -4.16 10.90 -7.81
N GLY A 40 -4.99 11.74 -7.19
CA GLY A 40 -6.41 11.91 -7.52
C GLY A 40 -7.33 10.88 -6.87
N MET A 41 -6.86 10.16 -5.86
CA MET A 41 -7.70 9.24 -5.07
C MET A 41 -8.46 10.00 -4.00
N ASP A 42 -9.77 9.78 -3.93
CA ASP A 42 -10.60 10.30 -2.85
C ASP A 42 -10.66 9.33 -1.66
N ILE A 43 -11.46 9.68 -0.64
CA ILE A 43 -11.60 8.84 0.55
C ILE A 43 -12.22 7.46 0.25
N VAL A 44 -13.16 7.37 -0.70
CA VAL A 44 -13.76 6.10 -1.11
C VAL A 44 -12.70 5.23 -1.78
N ASP A 45 -11.84 5.84 -2.59
CA ASP A 45 -10.73 5.14 -3.21
C ASP A 45 -9.74 4.57 -2.18
N VAL A 46 -9.43 5.35 -1.15
CA VAL A 46 -8.53 4.92 -0.06
C VAL A 46 -9.15 3.75 0.71
N VAL A 47 -10.45 3.79 1.01
CA VAL A 47 -11.17 2.69 1.67
C VAL A 47 -11.13 1.41 0.84
N ASP A 48 -11.38 1.50 -0.47
CA ASP A 48 -11.28 0.33 -1.36
C ASP A 48 -9.87 -0.29 -1.36
N ILE A 49 -8.83 0.57 -1.35
CA ILE A 49 -7.44 0.13 -1.30
C ILE A 49 -7.15 -0.60 0.01
N ILE A 50 -7.59 -0.04 1.15
CA ILE A 50 -7.44 -0.65 2.47
C ILE A 50 -8.09 -2.03 2.48
N LEU A 51 -9.36 -2.13 2.09
CA LEU A 51 -10.10 -3.40 2.03
C LEU A 51 -9.41 -4.43 1.11
N ALA A 52 -8.88 -3.99 -0.03
CA ALA A 52 -8.15 -4.88 -0.94
C ALA A 52 -6.82 -5.37 -0.35
N VAL A 53 -6.11 -4.52 0.38
CA VAL A 53 -4.87 -4.87 1.09
C VAL A 53 -5.16 -5.85 2.22
N GLU A 54 -6.13 -5.55 3.09
CA GLU A 54 -6.57 -6.42 4.17
C GLU A 54 -6.92 -7.82 3.66
N LYS A 55 -7.76 -7.90 2.62
CA LYS A 55 -8.15 -9.17 1.99
C LYS A 55 -6.96 -9.93 1.41
N LYS A 56 -6.02 -9.24 0.76
CA LYS A 56 -4.87 -9.91 0.12
C LYS A 56 -3.88 -10.45 1.13
N TYR A 57 -3.66 -9.73 2.23
CA TYR A 57 -2.62 -10.05 3.21
C TYR A 57 -3.16 -10.68 4.50
N SER A 58 -4.48 -10.86 4.61
CA SER A 58 -5.16 -11.39 5.80
C SER A 58 -4.82 -10.59 7.06
N VAL A 59 -4.86 -9.26 6.95
CA VAL A 59 -4.64 -8.30 8.05
C VAL A 59 -5.87 -7.43 8.25
N VAL A 60 -5.94 -6.71 9.37
CA VAL A 60 -6.94 -5.67 9.63
C VAL A 60 -6.19 -4.37 9.91
N ILE A 61 -6.40 -3.34 9.10
CA ILE A 61 -5.83 -2.00 9.27
C ILE A 61 -6.82 -1.18 10.10
N PRO A 62 -6.49 -0.81 11.35
CA PRO A 62 -7.39 -0.01 12.18
C PRO A 62 -7.63 1.39 11.61
N ASP A 63 -8.81 1.97 11.88
CA ASP A 63 -9.21 3.29 11.38
C ASP A 63 -8.29 4.42 11.86
N GLU A 64 -7.60 4.24 13.00
CA GLU A 64 -6.62 5.20 13.52
C GLU A 64 -5.28 5.18 12.76
N VAL A 65 -5.04 4.19 11.89
CA VAL A 65 -3.82 4.12 11.09
C VAL A 65 -3.98 5.01 9.86
N PRO A 66 -3.21 6.11 9.76
CA PRO A 66 -3.30 6.98 8.60
C PRO A 66 -2.75 6.28 7.36
N VAL A 67 -3.52 6.35 6.26
CA VAL A 67 -3.11 5.83 4.94
C VAL A 67 -3.07 6.99 3.94
N TYR A 68 -1.89 7.60 3.78
CA TYR A 68 -1.68 8.72 2.86
C TYR A 68 -0.88 8.31 1.62
N SER A 69 -0.14 7.22 1.68
CA SER A 69 0.80 6.78 0.65
C SER A 69 0.87 5.27 0.52
N ILE A 70 1.53 4.81 -0.55
CA ILE A 70 1.88 3.38 -0.71
C ILE A 70 2.85 2.93 0.38
N ASP A 71 3.77 3.81 0.81
CA ASP A 71 4.73 3.49 1.86
C ASP A 71 4.05 3.23 3.20
N ASP A 72 2.97 3.93 3.54
CA ASP A 72 2.21 3.71 4.78
C ASP A 72 1.66 2.27 4.84
N LEU A 73 1.05 1.82 3.74
CA LEU A 73 0.55 0.44 3.61
C LEU A 73 1.67 -0.59 3.73
N VAL A 74 2.80 -0.34 3.07
CA VAL A 74 3.95 -1.25 3.10
C VAL A 74 4.56 -1.32 4.50
N ASN A 75 4.75 -0.18 5.14
CA ASN A 75 5.30 -0.10 6.50
C ASN A 75 4.38 -0.83 7.49
N TYR A 76 3.07 -0.62 7.39
CA TYR A 76 2.08 -1.33 8.21
C TYR A 76 2.18 -2.85 8.01
N LEU A 77 2.19 -3.32 6.77
CA LEU A 77 2.29 -4.75 6.46
C LEU A 77 3.59 -5.37 6.95
N GLN A 78 4.72 -4.65 6.89
CA GLN A 78 5.99 -5.12 7.45
C GLN A 78 5.93 -5.28 8.96
N MET A 79 5.28 -4.36 9.67
CA MET A 79 5.10 -4.45 11.12
C MET A 79 4.16 -5.59 11.50
N SER A 80 3.06 -5.78 10.76
CA SER A 80 2.10 -6.87 11.04
C SER A 80 2.69 -8.27 10.84
N LYS A 81 3.58 -8.45 9.83
CA LYS A 81 4.23 -9.73 9.54
C LYS A 81 5.40 -10.06 10.48
N ALA A 82 5.83 -9.11 11.29
CA ALA A 82 6.87 -9.32 12.30
C ALA A 82 6.31 -9.82 13.64
N SER A 83 4.98 -10.04 13.72
CA SER A 83 4.23 -10.50 14.89
C SER A 83 3.78 -11.94 14.70
#